data_AF-A0A1W9QJ12-F1
#
_entry.id   AF-A0A1W9QJ12-F1
#
_cell.length_a   1.000
_cell.length_b   1.000
_cell.length_c   1.000
_cell.angle_alpha   90.00
_cell.angle_beta   90.00
_cell.angle_gamma   90.00
#
_symmetry.space_group_name_H-M   'P 1'
#
loop_
_entity.id
_entity.type
_entity.pdbx_description
1 polymer ?
#
loop_
_entity_poly.entity_id
_entity_poly.type
_entity_poly.pdbx_seq_one_letter_code
_entity_poly.pdbx_strand_id
1 'polypeptide(L)'
;MVKLRLKRMGTIDKPFYRIVVVDSRKKRDGKYIESLGYYDPKTDPFTLKVDVEKSLKWLKVGAQPSDTVRSLFKKAGVLEKWHNIRYAKKAETEIENPANENEAITKPEQKDEKEKTDK
;
A
#
# COMPACT_ATOMS: atom_id res chain seq x y z
N MET A 1 12.77 8.79 -1.89
CA MET A 1 11.40 8.49 -1.42
C MET A 1 11.47 7.70 -0.11
N VAL A 2 10.46 7.81 0.75
CA VAL A 2 10.36 6.97 1.96
C VAL A 2 9.80 5.60 1.58
N LYS A 3 10.49 4.53 1.97
CA LYS A 3 10.09 3.14 1.74
C LYS A 3 9.96 2.40 3.06
N LEU A 4 9.01 1.47 3.10
CA LEU A 4 8.96 0.45 4.15
C LEU A 4 9.65 -0.80 3.64
N ARG A 5 10.69 -1.26 4.34
CA ARG A 5 11.46 -2.43 3.95
C ARG A 5 11.87 -3.28 5.14
N LEU A 6 12.32 -4.50 4.87
CA LEU A 6 12.88 -5.40 5.87
C LEU A 6 14.37 -5.08 6.08
N LYS A 7 14.74 -4.89 7.34
CA LYS A 7 16.14 -4.86 7.80
C LYS A 7 16.49 -6.24 8.33
N ARG A 8 17.55 -6.86 7.78
CA ARG A 8 18.02 -8.16 8.29
C ARG A 8 18.80 -7.93 9.58
N MET A 9 18.51 -8.78 10.55
CA MET A 9 19.14 -8.91 11.86
C MET A 9 19.33 -10.41 12.12
N GLY A 10 19.95 -10.74 13.25
CA GLY A 10 20.18 -12.13 13.67
C GLY A 10 21.47 -12.71 13.09
N THR A 11 21.57 -14.04 13.15
CA THR A 11 22.75 -14.78 12.71
C THR A 11 22.51 -15.43 11.35
N ILE A 12 23.54 -16.10 10.82
CA ILE A 12 23.47 -16.79 9.52
C ILE A 12 22.29 -17.78 9.48
N ASP A 13 22.16 -18.62 10.52
CA ASP A 13 21.15 -19.69 10.60
C ASP A 13 19.84 -19.28 11.29
N LYS A 14 19.77 -18.06 11.82
CA LYS A 14 18.58 -17.51 12.49
C LYS A 14 18.34 -16.08 11.99
N PRO A 15 17.86 -15.92 10.73
CA PRO A 15 17.57 -14.61 10.20
C PRO A 15 16.33 -14.02 10.89
N PHE A 16 16.48 -12.81 11.41
CA PHE A 16 15.40 -12.04 12.02
C PHE A 16 15.21 -10.75 11.24
N TYR A 17 13.97 -10.34 10.97
CA TYR A 17 13.71 -9.14 10.17
C TYR A 17 12.95 -8.10 10.97
N ARG A 18 13.38 -6.84 10.88
CA ARG A 18 12.60 -5.69 11.37
C ARG A 18 11.94 -4.97 10.21
N ILE A 19 10.68 -4.62 10.37
CA ILE A 19 9.96 -3.77 9.41
C ILE A 19 10.29 -2.32 9.77
N VAL A 20 11.03 -1.64 8.90
CA VAL A 20 11.56 -0.29 9.17
C VAL A 20 11.13 0.70 8.11
N VAL A 21 10.95 1.95 8.54
CA VAL A 21 10.73 3.10 7.67
C VAL A 21 12.06 3.79 7.40
N VAL A 22 12.38 4.00 6.14
CA VAL A 22 13.68 4.55 5.74
C VAL A 22 13.61 5.24 4.39
N ASP A 23 14.51 6.20 4.15
CA ASP A 23 14.72 6.70 2.80
C ASP A 23 15.35 5.61 1.91
N SER A 24 14.76 5.41 0.73
CA SER A 24 15.26 4.60 -0.39
C SER A 24 16.78 4.62 -0.60
N ARG A 25 17.43 5.78 -0.42
CA ARG A 25 18.87 5.97 -0.69
C ARG A 25 19.78 5.38 0.38
N LYS A 26 19.26 5.03 1.56
CA LYS A 26 20.07 4.51 2.66
C LYS A 26 20.38 3.03 2.48
N LYS A 27 21.58 2.60 2.90
CA LYS A 27 22.02 1.19 2.93
C LYS A 27 21.00 0.30 3.66
N ARG A 28 20.83 -0.95 3.22
CA ARG A 28 19.87 -1.94 3.78
C ARG A 28 19.89 -1.96 5.32
N ASP A 29 21.08 -2.14 5.88
CA ASP A 29 21.27 -2.29 7.33
C ASP A 29 21.74 -0.99 8.02
N GLY A 30 21.53 0.16 7.38
CA GLY A 30 21.87 1.47 7.95
C GLY A 30 20.88 2.00 8.99
N LYS A 31 21.02 3.29 9.30
CA LYS A 31 20.09 4.06 10.16
C LYS A 31 18.72 4.15 9.49
N TYR A 32 17.67 3.87 10.26
CA TYR A 32 16.27 4.00 9.87
C TYR A 32 15.61 5.14 10.66
N ILE A 33 14.42 5.56 10.23
CA ILE A 33 13.65 6.63 10.87
C ILE A 33 12.88 6.05 12.05
N GLU A 34 12.07 5.02 11.78
CA GLU A 34 11.21 4.39 12.79
C GLU A 34 11.07 2.87 12.52
N SER A 35 10.87 2.10 13.59
CA SER A 35 10.62 0.65 13.53
C SER A 35 9.14 0.39 13.77
N LEU A 36 8.50 -0.31 12.83
CA LEU A 36 7.06 -0.61 12.89
C LEU A 36 6.76 -1.99 13.45
N GLY A 37 7.75 -2.88 13.49
CA GLY A 37 7.52 -4.25 13.91
C GLY A 37 8.63 -5.18 13.52
N TYR A 38 8.37 -6.47 13.64
CA TYR A 38 9.31 -7.53 13.32
C TYR A 38 8.63 -8.76 12.73
N TYR A 39 9.45 -9.53 12.04
CA TYR A 39 9.08 -10.75 11.33
C TYR A 39 10.17 -11.80 11.54
N ASP A 40 9.77 -12.95 12.07
CA ASP A 40 10.60 -14.14 12.20
C ASP A 40 10.05 -15.25 11.30
N PRO A 41 10.75 -15.62 10.21
CA PRO A 41 10.33 -16.69 9.32
C PRO A 41 10.62 -18.10 9.87
N LYS A 42 11.43 -18.24 10.93
CA LYS A 42 11.92 -19.54 11.39
C LYS A 42 11.00 -20.18 12.43
N THR A 43 10.10 -19.41 13.02
CA THR A 43 9.09 -19.97 13.93
C THR A 43 7.96 -20.62 13.13
N ASP A 44 7.38 -21.69 13.66
CA ASP A 44 6.18 -22.33 13.11
C ASP A 44 5.05 -22.27 14.16
N PRO A 45 3.99 -21.46 13.95
CA PRO A 45 3.78 -20.54 12.83
C PRO A 45 4.74 -19.34 12.84
N PHE A 46 4.94 -18.68 11.69
CA PHE A 46 5.84 -17.52 11.60
C PHE A 46 5.37 -16.39 12.53
N THR A 47 6.31 -15.77 13.24
CA THR A 47 5.99 -14.72 14.20
C THR A 47 5.99 -13.38 13.49
N LEU A 48 4.83 -12.74 13.44
CA LEU A 48 4.66 -11.40 12.88
C LEU A 48 4.05 -10.48 13.95
N LYS A 49 4.78 -9.42 14.30
CA LYS A 49 4.24 -8.33 15.12
C LYS A 49 4.39 -7.01 14.40
N VAL A 50 3.27 -6.30 14.22
CA VAL A 50 3.21 -5.01 13.53
C VAL A 50 2.41 -4.03 14.37
N ASP A 51 2.98 -2.84 14.57
CA ASP A 51 2.31 -1.70 15.15
C ASP A 51 1.41 -1.04 14.09
N VAL A 52 0.11 -1.28 14.21
CA VAL A 52 -0.89 -0.86 13.23
C VAL A 52 -0.98 0.66 13.13
N GLU A 53 -0.94 1.36 14.27
CA GLU A 53 -1.11 2.81 14.32
C GLU A 53 0.04 3.53 13.62
N LYS A 54 1.28 3.15 13.93
CA LYS A 54 2.47 3.71 13.26
C LYS A 54 2.47 3.38 11.78
N SER A 55 2.10 2.15 11.42
CA SER A 55 2.03 1.73 10.02
C SER A 55 1.03 2.56 9.23
N LEU A 56 -0.16 2.81 9.78
CA LEU A 56 -1.18 3.66 9.17
C LEU A 56 -0.70 5.10 9.01
N LYS A 57 -0.02 5.67 10.01
CA LYS A 57 0.58 7.01 9.93
C LYS A 57 1.51 7.13 8.72
N TRP A 58 2.43 6.18 8.54
CA TRP A 58 3.38 6.22 7.43
C TRP A 58 2.74 5.96 6.07
N LEU A 59 1.73 5.10 6.00
CA LEU A 59 0.95 4.90 4.78
C LEU A 59 0.18 6.17 4.39
N LYS A 60 -0.35 6.95 5.35
CA LYS A 60 -0.99 8.25 5.10
C LYS A 60 -0.01 9.30 4.57
N VAL A 61 1.23 9.29 5.05
CA VAL A 61 2.31 10.18 4.56
C VAL A 61 2.78 9.78 3.14
N GLY A 62 2.39 8.61 2.64
CA GLY A 62 2.73 8.13 1.29
C GLY A 62 3.97 7.22 1.24
N ALA A 63 4.38 6.64 2.38
CA ALA A 63 5.45 5.66 2.40
C ALA A 63 5.08 4.42 1.57
N GLN A 64 5.99 3.97 0.71
CA GLN A 64 5.75 2.86 -0.21
C GLN A 64 6.29 1.54 0.37
N PRO A 65 5.45 0.52 0.63
CA PRO A 65 5.92 -0.77 1.09
C PRO A 65 6.55 -1.59 -0.03
N SER A 66 7.62 -2.34 0.29
CA SER A 66 8.14 -3.39 -0.60
C SER A 66 7.18 -4.58 -0.68
N ASP A 67 7.32 -5.45 -1.68
CA ASP A 67 6.34 -6.51 -1.94
C ASP A 67 6.17 -7.48 -0.76
N THR A 68 7.28 -7.91 -0.13
CA THR A 68 7.21 -8.73 1.09
C THR A 68 6.52 -8.01 2.25
N VAL A 69 6.81 -6.73 2.46
CA VAL A 69 6.19 -5.93 3.53
C VAL A 69 4.69 -5.76 3.25
N ARG A 70 4.30 -5.56 1.98
CA ARG A 70 2.90 -5.52 1.57
C ARG A 70 2.18 -6.83 1.92
N SER A 71 2.79 -7.98 1.63
CA SER A 71 2.23 -9.29 2.01
C SER A 71 2.10 -9.47 3.52
N LEU A 72 3.09 -9.02 4.30
CA LEU A 72 3.01 -9.05 5.77
C LEU A 72 1.92 -8.12 6.29
N PHE A 73 1.78 -6.91 5.73
CA PHE A 73 0.74 -5.97 6.12
C PHE A 73 -0.67 -6.44 5.74
N LYS A 74 -0.81 -7.19 4.65
CA LYS A 74 -2.06 -7.88 4.30
C LYS A 74 -2.42 -8.91 5.37
N LYS A 75 -1.48 -9.76 5.75
CA LYS A 75 -1.67 -10.78 6.81
C LYS A 75 -1.99 -10.15 8.18
N ALA A 76 -1.41 -8.98 8.47
CA ALA A 76 -1.65 -8.24 9.71
C ALA A 76 -2.93 -7.37 9.70
N GLY A 77 -3.69 -7.33 8.60
CA GLY A 77 -4.92 -6.51 8.48
C GLY A 77 -4.68 -4.99 8.38
N VAL A 78 -3.43 -4.53 8.23
CA VAL A 78 -3.09 -3.10 8.13
C VAL A 78 -3.60 -2.51 6.82
N LEU A 79 -3.44 -3.25 5.71
CA LEU A 79 -3.87 -2.77 4.39
C LEU A 79 -5.38 -2.68 4.26
N GLU A 80 -6.12 -3.59 4.90
CA GLU A 80 -7.58 -3.56 4.93
C GLU A 80 -8.08 -2.32 5.68
N LYS A 81 -7.52 -2.04 6.87
CA LYS A 81 -7.80 -0.81 7.61
C LYS A 81 -7.47 0.44 6.80
N TRP A 82 -6.32 0.46 6.12
CA TRP A 82 -5.91 1.58 5.28
C TRP A 82 -6.86 1.79 4.08
N HIS A 83 -7.31 0.70 3.46
CA HIS A 83 -8.31 0.73 2.40
C HIS A 83 -9.60 1.35 2.92
N ASN A 84 -10.19 0.83 4.00
CA ASN A 84 -11.44 1.35 4.55
C ASN A 84 -11.37 2.85 4.87
N ILE A 85 -10.26 3.33 5.45
CA ILE A 85 -10.03 4.76 5.71
C ILE A 85 -10.03 5.59 4.42
N ARG A 86 -9.40 5.11 3.35
CA ARG A 86 -9.36 5.81 2.06
C ARG A 86 -10.73 5.83 1.36
N TYR A 87 -11.49 4.75 1.47
CA TYR A 87 -12.81 4.64 0.86
C TYR A 87 -13.84 5.49 1.60
N ALA A 88 -13.82 5.50 2.94
CA ALA A 88 -14.67 6.37 3.74
C ALA A 88 -14.44 7.86 3.39
N LYS A 89 -13.17 8.29 3.31
CA LYS A 89 -12.82 9.65 2.91
C LYS A 89 -13.31 10.01 1.51
N LYS A 90 -13.27 9.05 0.57
CA LYS A 90 -13.77 9.26 -0.80
C LYS A 90 -15.29 9.48 -0.79
N ALA A 91 -16.03 8.64 -0.06
CA ALA A 91 -17.48 8.79 0.08
C ALA A 91 -17.87 10.14 0.70
N GLU A 92 -17.17 10.59 1.75
CA GLU A 92 -17.38 11.91 2.34
C GLU A 92 -17.11 13.06 1.35
N THR A 93 -16.04 12.95 0.56
CA THR A 93 -15.69 13.97 -0.45
C THR A 93 -16.73 14.05 -1.58
N GLU A 94 -17.34 12.93 -1.94
CA GLU A 94 -18.39 12.86 -2.97
C GLU A 94 -19.73 13.46 -2.48
N ILE A 95 -20.02 13.36 -1.18
CA ILE A 95 -21.22 13.97 -0.58
C ILE A 95 -21.10 15.50 -0.51
N GLU A 96 -19.90 16.04 -0.26
CA GLU A 96 -19.68 17.50 -0.17
C GLU A 96 -19.55 18.21 -1.52
N ASN A 97 -19.31 17.48 -2.62
CA ASN A 97 -19.18 18.04 -3.98
C ASN A 97 -20.21 17.42 -4.97
N PRO A 98 -21.51 17.77 -4.89
CA PRO A 98 -22.51 17.34 -5.87
C PRO A 98 -22.40 18.03 -7.25
N ALA A 99 -21.39 18.89 -7.48
CA ALA A 99 -21.35 19.79 -8.63
C ALA A 99 -20.61 19.27 -9.88
N ASN A 100 -20.16 18.02 -9.95
CA ASN A 100 -19.37 17.53 -11.10
C ASN A 100 -20.12 16.51 -11.99
N GLU A 101 -21.41 16.73 -12.24
CA GLU A 101 -22.22 15.94 -13.19
C GLU A 101 -22.52 16.65 -14.52
N ASN A 102 -22.14 17.93 -14.71
CA ASN A 102 -22.62 18.71 -15.87
C ASN A 102 -21.62 18.95 -17.02
N GLU A 103 -20.49 18.24 -17.12
CA GLU A 103 -19.55 18.39 -18.26
C GLU A 103 -19.38 17.15 -19.15
N ALA A 104 -20.28 16.15 -19.05
CA ALA A 104 -20.30 15.01 -19.98
C ALA A 104 -21.41 15.06 -21.03
N ILE A 105 -22.11 16.20 -21.19
CA ILE A 105 -23.02 16.45 -22.31
C ILE A 105 -22.35 17.49 -23.21
N THR A 106 -21.54 17.00 -24.15
CA THR A 106 -21.37 17.50 -25.53
C THR A 106 -20.05 16.97 -26.09
N LYS A 107 -20.10 15.80 -26.73
CA LYS A 107 -19.38 15.63 -28.00
C LYS A 107 -20.24 14.78 -28.94
N PRO A 108 -20.54 15.31 -30.14
CA PRO A 108 -21.57 14.79 -31.04
C PRO A 108 -21.17 13.47 -31.69
N GLU A 109 -22.19 12.69 -32.04
CA GLU A 109 -22.14 11.61 -33.02
C GLU A 109 -21.30 11.99 -34.26
N GLN A 110 -20.43 11.10 -34.71
CA GLN A 110 -20.33 10.78 -36.14
C GLN A 110 -20.16 9.27 -36.32
N LYS A 111 -20.99 8.78 -37.24
CA LYS A 111 -21.21 7.40 -37.67
C LYS A 111 -20.04 6.90 -38.52
N ASP A 112 -19.71 5.62 -38.39
CA ASP A 112 -19.21 4.83 -39.52
C ASP A 112 -19.89 3.46 -39.49
N GLU A 113 -20.94 3.34 -40.32
CA GLU A 113 -21.45 2.07 -40.81
C GLU A 113 -20.38 1.42 -41.69
N LYS A 114 -20.11 0.13 -41.47
CA LYS A 114 -19.96 -0.89 -42.53
C LYS A 114 -19.87 -2.27 -41.91
N GLU A 115 -21.06 -2.83 -41.66
CA GLU A 115 -21.23 -4.26 -41.47
C GLU A 115 -21.25 -4.93 -42.86
N LYS A 116 -20.34 -5.89 -43.05
CA LYS A 116 -20.37 -6.87 -44.13
C LYS A 116 -21.50 -7.85 -43.82
N THR A 117 -22.38 -8.10 -44.79
CA THR A 117 -23.13 -9.37 -44.82
C THR A 117 -23.32 -9.82 -46.27
N ASP A 118 -23.26 -11.13 -46.42
CA ASP A 118 -23.22 -11.97 -47.62
C ASP A 118 -24.24 -11.65 -48.72
N LYS A 119 -23.80 -11.80 -49.97
CA LYS A 119 -24.54 -12.50 -51.02
C LYS A 119 -23.59 -13.08 -52.07
#